data_AF-A0A9D9IDS4-F1
#
_entry.id   AF-A0A9D9IDS4-F1
#
_cell.length_a   1.000
_cell.length_b   1.000
_cell.length_c   1.000
_cell.angle_alpha   90.00
_cell.angle_beta   90.00
_cell.angle_gamma   90.00
#
_symmetry.space_group_name_H-M   'P 1'
#
loop_
_entity.id
_entity.type
_entity.pdbx_description
1 polymer ?
#
loop_
_entity_poly.entity_id
_entity_poly.type
_entity_poly.pdbx_seq_one_letter_code
_entity_poly.pdbx_strand_id
1 'polypeptide(L)'
;MRRYSIDTHPNKDLIIRDIAAGYSDEAVAERYGIANRQQVQRYRTRVLPEVMKLTAYRDADSLLAAITQNLVRVDKLLSGLEKWAEDPNNPEEFAMDPRADEIDVIYTVTTINAKGKLLRSRVKRNLQDVIDECFNAEEKFSMRLQTRKADQRVILLKAMETMGKYLQLLIDARKALSSESADNEYMSNIGELLQIIQTALRPYPEAMKALIEAIEANTEEQDGSSEPVRTAGAIEGVLEDS
;
A
#
# COMPACT_ATOMS: atom_id res chain seq x y z
N MET A 1 7.85 10.08 19.78
CA MET A 1 6.51 10.72 19.83
C MET A 1 6.08 10.85 21.28
N ARG A 2 5.63 12.04 21.73
CA ARG A 2 4.97 12.15 23.04
C ARG A 2 3.62 11.44 22.93
N ARG A 3 3.41 10.38 23.72
CA ARG A 3 2.12 9.69 23.82
C ARG A 3 1.15 10.62 24.55
N TYR A 4 -0.03 10.85 23.99
CA TYR A 4 -1.08 11.60 24.68
C TYR A 4 -1.75 10.67 25.70
N SER A 5 -2.31 11.22 26.77
CA SER A 5 -3.08 10.45 27.77
C SER A 5 -4.24 9.67 27.14
N ILE A 6 -4.82 10.21 26.06
CA ILE A 6 -5.88 9.59 25.26
C ILE A 6 -5.39 8.30 24.58
N ASP A 7 -4.12 8.23 24.15
CA ASP A 7 -3.57 7.04 23.48
C ASP A 7 -3.48 5.82 24.40
N THR A 8 -3.39 6.06 25.72
CA THR A 8 -3.31 5.03 26.76
C THR A 8 -4.64 4.78 27.47
N HIS A 9 -5.71 5.46 27.07
CA HIS A 9 -7.00 5.38 27.74
C HIS A 9 -7.74 4.09 27.33
N PRO A 10 -8.39 3.35 28.26
CA PRO A 10 -9.12 2.12 27.94
C PRO A 10 -10.21 2.33 26.88
N ASN A 11 -10.87 3.49 26.92
CA ASN A 11 -11.95 3.88 26.01
C ASN A 11 -11.47 4.78 24.86
N LYS A 12 -10.23 4.61 24.38
CA LYS A 12 -9.63 5.46 23.34
C LYS A 12 -10.52 5.63 22.12
N ASP A 13 -11.09 4.55 21.58
CA ASP A 13 -11.86 4.59 20.34
C ASP A 13 -13.17 5.36 20.50
N LEU A 14 -13.80 5.25 21.66
CA LEU A 14 -15.01 6.01 22.01
C LEU A 14 -14.68 7.51 22.17
N ILE A 15 -13.55 7.84 22.81
CA ILE A 15 -13.07 9.22 22.91
C ILE A 15 -12.85 9.82 21.52
N ILE A 16 -12.13 9.10 20.64
CA ILE A 16 -11.87 9.55 19.26
C ILE A 16 -13.18 9.77 18.51
N ARG A 17 -14.14 8.84 18.66
CA ARG A 17 -15.48 8.95 18.06
C ARG A 17 -16.21 10.21 18.52
N ASP A 18 -16.24 10.49 19.82
CA ASP A 18 -16.94 11.66 20.36
C ASP A 18 -16.23 12.98 19.97
N ILE A 19 -14.89 12.99 19.94
CA ILE A 19 -14.16 14.16 19.43
C ILE A 19 -14.49 14.40 17.95
N ALA A 20 -14.54 13.35 17.13
CA ALA A 20 -14.85 13.42 15.70
C ALA A 20 -16.32 13.79 15.43
N ALA A 21 -17.24 13.38 16.30
CA ALA A 21 -18.66 13.75 16.24
C ALA A 21 -18.93 15.22 16.61
N GLY A 22 -17.89 15.97 17.02
CA GLY A 22 -18.01 17.41 17.30
C GLY A 22 -18.44 17.75 18.72
N TYR A 23 -18.44 16.79 19.66
CA TYR A 23 -18.71 17.09 21.07
C TYR A 23 -17.68 18.08 21.64
N SER A 24 -18.08 18.88 22.63
CA SER A 24 -17.17 19.86 23.24
C SER A 24 -16.02 19.15 23.97
N ASP A 25 -14.83 19.75 23.97
CA ASP A 25 -13.64 19.16 24.63
C ASP A 25 -13.87 18.93 26.13
N GLU A 26 -14.75 19.74 26.72
CA GLU A 26 -15.15 19.66 28.12
C GLU A 26 -16.09 18.48 28.39
N ALA A 27 -17.12 18.28 27.56
CA ALA A 27 -18.02 17.14 27.68
C ALA A 27 -17.27 15.81 27.49
N VAL A 28 -16.34 15.75 26.53
CA VAL A 28 -15.49 14.57 26.32
C VAL A 28 -14.56 14.34 27.51
N ALA A 29 -13.93 15.40 28.05
CA ALA A 29 -13.04 15.25 29.20
C ALA A 29 -13.79 14.75 30.45
N GLU A 30 -14.98 15.28 30.71
CA GLU A 30 -15.82 14.87 31.84
C GLU A 30 -16.32 13.43 31.69
N ARG A 31 -16.87 13.10 30.51
CA ARG A 31 -17.44 11.77 30.23
C ARG A 31 -16.43 10.64 30.38
N TYR A 32 -15.17 10.88 30.02
CA TYR A 32 -14.12 9.87 30.03
C TYR A 32 -13.08 10.08 31.14
N GLY A 33 -13.32 10.98 32.09
CA GLY A 33 -12.41 11.19 33.23
C GLY A 33 -11.01 11.69 32.84
N ILE A 34 -10.90 12.46 31.75
CA ILE A 34 -9.62 13.03 31.30
C ILE A 34 -9.32 14.27 32.14
N ALA A 35 -8.25 14.22 32.94
CA ALA A 35 -7.93 15.24 33.94
C ALA A 35 -7.78 16.69 33.41
N ASN A 36 -7.57 16.88 32.10
CA ASN A 36 -7.42 18.21 31.54
C ASN A 36 -8.01 18.30 30.12
N ARG A 37 -9.02 19.17 29.95
CA ARG A 37 -9.64 19.47 28.64
C ARG A 37 -8.64 19.89 27.55
N GLN A 38 -7.54 20.53 27.92
CA GLN A 38 -6.50 20.92 26.96
C GLN A 38 -5.83 19.71 26.30
N GLN A 39 -5.85 18.54 26.93
CA GLN A 39 -5.36 17.30 26.31
C GLN A 39 -6.27 16.87 25.17
N VAL A 40 -7.59 16.94 25.36
CA VAL A 40 -8.59 16.68 24.31
C VAL A 40 -8.42 17.68 23.15
N GLN A 41 -8.30 18.96 23.45
CA GLN A 41 -8.10 20.01 22.45
C GLN A 41 -6.80 19.80 21.64
N ARG A 42 -5.69 19.49 22.32
CA ARG A 42 -4.40 19.21 21.66
C ARG A 42 -4.46 17.95 20.80
N TYR A 43 -5.15 16.93 21.27
CA TYR A 43 -5.36 15.70 20.52
C TYR A 43 -6.22 15.96 19.28
N ARG A 44 -7.32 16.71 19.42
CA ARG A 44 -8.20 17.15 18.32
C ARG A 44 -7.45 17.94 17.25
N THR A 45 -6.54 18.82 17.62
CA THR A 45 -5.84 19.70 16.67
C THR A 45 -4.63 19.04 16.03
N ARG A 46 -3.92 18.15 16.74
CA ARG A 46 -2.64 17.60 16.28
C ARG A 46 -2.71 16.15 15.81
N VAL A 47 -3.56 15.34 16.43
CA VAL A 47 -3.58 13.88 16.22
C VAL A 47 -4.81 13.47 15.43
N LEU A 48 -5.98 14.03 15.77
CA LEU A 48 -7.24 13.67 15.13
C LEU A 48 -7.24 13.89 13.61
N PRO A 49 -6.63 14.93 13.01
CA PRO A 49 -6.62 15.06 11.56
C PRO A 49 -5.86 13.93 10.86
N GLU A 50 -4.80 13.39 11.47
CA GLU A 50 -4.09 12.23 10.95
C GLU A 50 -4.90 10.94 11.15
N VAL A 51 -5.54 10.79 12.32
CA VAL A 51 -6.43 9.65 12.60
C VAL A 51 -7.66 9.68 11.70
N MET A 52 -8.23 10.85 11.41
CA MET A 52 -9.41 10.99 10.56
C MET A 52 -9.12 10.63 9.10
N LYS A 53 -7.92 10.96 8.60
CA LYS A 53 -7.43 10.48 7.30
C LYS A 53 -7.37 8.95 7.23
N LEU A 54 -7.02 8.31 8.34
CA LEU A 54 -7.00 6.85 8.44
C LEU A 54 -8.41 6.26 8.57
N THR A 55 -9.32 6.92 9.31
CA THR A 55 -10.73 6.48 9.42
C THR A 55 -11.59 6.80 8.19
N ALA A 56 -11.09 7.59 7.24
CA ALA A 56 -11.74 7.75 5.94
C ALA A 56 -11.79 6.43 5.16
N TYR A 57 -10.95 5.46 5.53
CA TYR A 57 -10.96 4.09 5.04
C TYR A 57 -11.73 3.15 5.99
N ARG A 58 -12.86 3.62 6.53
CA ARG A 58 -13.69 2.84 7.47
C ARG A 58 -14.37 1.64 6.83
N ASP A 59 -14.53 1.68 5.52
CA ASP A 59 -15.04 0.57 4.75
C ASP A 59 -13.85 -0.27 4.28
N ALA A 60 -13.84 -1.56 4.63
CA ALA A 60 -12.80 -2.49 4.20
C ALA A 60 -12.67 -2.48 2.67
N ASP A 61 -13.78 -2.28 1.95
CA ASP A 61 -13.80 -2.18 0.50
C ASP A 61 -13.11 -0.91 0.00
N SER A 62 -13.30 0.21 0.69
CA SER A 62 -12.61 1.47 0.37
C SER A 62 -11.10 1.40 0.62
N LEU A 63 -10.68 0.69 1.66
CA LEU A 63 -9.28 0.44 1.98
C LEU A 63 -8.66 -0.47 0.91
N LEU A 64 -9.32 -1.59 0.58
CA LEU A 64 -8.89 -2.51 -0.47
C LEU A 64 -8.81 -1.82 -1.85
N ALA A 65 -9.78 -0.97 -2.19
CA ALA A 65 -9.74 -0.18 -3.43
C ALA A 65 -8.54 0.77 -3.46
N ALA A 66 -8.26 1.48 -2.36
CA ALA A 66 -7.11 2.38 -2.27
C ALA A 66 -5.78 1.63 -2.33
N ILE A 67 -5.68 0.47 -1.70
CA ILE A 67 -4.52 -0.42 -1.77
C ILE A 67 -4.31 -0.87 -3.22
N THR A 68 -5.36 -1.39 -3.86
CA THR A 68 -5.32 -1.87 -5.25
C THR A 68 -4.90 -0.75 -6.21
N GLN A 69 -5.44 0.46 -6.04
CA GLN A 69 -5.05 1.61 -6.87
C GLN A 69 -3.56 1.98 -6.69
N ASN A 70 -3.03 1.88 -5.47
CA ASN A 70 -1.61 2.12 -5.23
C ASN A 70 -0.74 1.02 -5.85
N LEU A 71 -1.15 -0.25 -5.79
CA LEU A 71 -0.45 -1.33 -6.49
C LEU A 71 -0.35 -1.08 -7.99
N VAL A 72 -1.42 -0.60 -8.63
CA VAL A 72 -1.40 -0.23 -10.05
C VAL A 72 -0.44 0.93 -10.34
N ARG A 73 -0.33 1.91 -9.45
CA ARG A 73 0.64 3.02 -9.62
C ARG A 73 2.08 2.54 -9.46
N VAL A 74 2.30 1.63 -8.52
CA VAL A 74 3.59 0.99 -8.28
C VAL A 74 4.01 0.21 -9.53
N ASP A 75 3.11 -0.61 -10.07
CA ASP A 75 3.34 -1.38 -11.29
C ASP A 75 3.76 -0.47 -12.46
N LYS A 76 3.01 0.60 -12.71
CA LYS A 76 3.37 1.60 -13.74
C LYS A 76 4.74 2.24 -13.52
N LEU A 77 5.09 2.52 -12.28
CA LEU A 77 6.41 3.07 -11.94
C LEU A 77 7.50 2.03 -12.22
N LEU A 78 7.31 0.77 -11.82
CA LEU A 78 8.25 -0.31 -12.10
C LEU A 78 8.42 -0.53 -13.61
N SER A 79 7.34 -0.58 -14.39
CA SER A 79 7.45 -0.71 -15.86
C SER A 79 8.13 0.51 -16.51
N GLY A 80 7.92 1.71 -15.96
CA GLY A 80 8.63 2.91 -16.41
C GLY A 80 10.13 2.84 -16.15
N LEU A 81 10.52 2.23 -15.03
CA LEU A 81 11.91 2.02 -14.64
C LEU A 81 12.57 0.90 -15.43
N GLU A 82 11.84 -0.18 -15.73
CA GLU A 82 12.28 -1.27 -16.58
C GLU A 82 12.64 -0.73 -17.98
N LYS A 83 11.72 -0.01 -18.61
CA LYS A 83 11.97 0.67 -19.90
C LYS A 83 13.13 1.67 -19.87
N TRP A 84 13.29 2.36 -18.75
CA TRP A 84 14.41 3.27 -18.57
C TRP A 84 15.73 2.52 -18.37
N ALA A 85 15.71 1.32 -17.79
CA ALA A 85 16.89 0.50 -17.56
C ALA A 85 17.27 -0.38 -18.75
N GLU A 86 16.37 -0.64 -19.70
CA GLU A 86 16.66 -1.36 -20.95
C GLU A 86 17.79 -0.68 -21.74
N ASP A 87 18.70 -1.48 -22.32
CA ASP A 87 19.73 -0.96 -23.22
C ASP A 87 19.10 -0.55 -24.57
N PRO A 88 19.27 0.70 -25.01
CA PRO A 88 18.74 1.15 -26.30
C PRO A 88 19.28 0.38 -27.51
N ASN A 89 20.44 -0.28 -27.38
CA ASN A 89 21.03 -1.11 -28.43
C ASN A 89 20.68 -2.60 -28.27
N ASN A 90 20.32 -3.04 -27.06
CA ASN A 90 19.96 -4.42 -26.77
C ASN A 90 18.82 -4.52 -25.73
N PRO A 91 17.55 -4.54 -26.18
CA PRO A 91 16.39 -4.56 -25.27
C PRO A 91 16.31 -5.79 -24.35
N GLU A 92 17.06 -6.87 -24.63
CA GLU A 92 17.10 -8.07 -23.78
C GLU A 92 18.00 -7.88 -22.54
N GLU A 93 18.80 -6.81 -22.49
CA GLU A 93 19.75 -6.54 -21.43
C GLU A 93 19.45 -5.20 -20.73
N PHE A 94 19.75 -5.17 -19.42
CA PHE A 94 19.68 -3.94 -18.64
C PHE A 94 20.99 -3.15 -18.77
N ALA A 95 20.90 -1.94 -19.29
CA ALA A 95 21.99 -0.97 -19.28
C ALA A 95 22.18 -0.40 -17.87
N MET A 96 23.13 -0.99 -17.16
CA MET A 96 23.61 -0.50 -15.86
C MET A 96 24.80 0.44 -16.01
N ASP A 97 24.95 1.14 -17.13
CA ASP A 97 25.97 2.18 -17.31
C ASP A 97 25.36 3.59 -17.29
N PRO A 98 26.03 4.60 -16.68
CA PRO A 98 25.46 5.94 -16.59
C PRO A 98 25.28 6.51 -17.99
N ARG A 99 24.08 7.01 -18.28
CA ARG A 99 23.80 7.58 -19.59
C ARG A 99 24.44 8.96 -19.75
N ALA A 100 24.73 9.37 -20.98
CA ALA A 100 25.38 10.64 -21.25
C ALA A 100 24.55 11.83 -20.70
N ASP A 101 23.23 11.76 -20.80
CA ASP A 101 22.28 12.73 -20.26
C ASP A 101 22.22 12.76 -18.72
N GLU A 102 22.81 11.78 -18.04
CA GLU A 102 22.86 11.73 -16.58
C GLU A 102 24.16 12.30 -16.01
N ILE A 103 25.20 12.41 -16.83
CA ILE A 103 26.54 12.82 -16.43
C ILE A 103 26.69 14.34 -16.57
N ASP A 104 26.89 15.01 -15.43
CA ASP A 104 27.29 16.42 -15.43
C ASP A 104 28.80 16.54 -15.67
N VAL A 105 29.18 17.29 -16.69
CA VAL A 105 30.57 17.68 -16.96
C VAL A 105 30.80 19.08 -16.41
N ILE A 106 31.87 19.23 -15.64
CA ILE A 106 32.30 20.54 -15.16
C ILE A 106 33.71 20.81 -15.68
N TYR A 107 33.80 21.77 -16.60
CA TYR A 107 35.06 22.17 -17.21
C TYR A 107 35.31 23.67 -17.03
N THR A 108 36.56 24.08 -17.27
CA THR A 108 36.97 25.48 -17.15
C THR A 108 37.20 26.03 -18.54
N VAL A 109 36.44 27.05 -18.91
CA VAL A 109 36.64 27.80 -20.16
C VAL A 109 37.56 28.97 -19.86
N THR A 110 38.61 29.13 -20.68
CA THR A 110 39.48 30.30 -20.58
C THR A 110 39.11 31.25 -21.73
N THR A 111 38.52 32.41 -21.40
CA THR A 111 38.22 33.45 -22.37
C THR A 111 39.17 34.64 -22.18
N ILE A 112 39.56 35.29 -23.26
CA ILE A 112 40.33 36.54 -23.19
C ILE A 112 39.33 37.68 -23.16
N ASN A 113 39.35 38.47 -22.10
CA ASN A 113 38.48 39.64 -21.99
C ASN A 113 39.00 40.78 -22.88
N ALA A 114 38.17 41.79 -23.19
CA ALA A 114 38.53 42.95 -24.04
C ALA A 114 39.78 43.72 -23.57
N LYS A 115 40.22 43.51 -22.31
CA LYS A 115 41.45 44.06 -21.72
C LYS A 115 42.67 43.13 -21.81
N GLY A 116 42.60 42.05 -22.61
CA GLY A 116 43.69 41.08 -22.77
C GLY A 116 43.94 40.15 -21.57
N LYS A 117 43.10 40.20 -20.52
CA LYS A 117 43.22 39.32 -19.35
C LYS A 117 42.51 38.00 -19.58
N LEU A 118 43.19 36.90 -19.26
CA LEU A 118 42.62 35.55 -19.24
C LEU A 118 41.63 35.44 -18.07
N LEU A 119 40.36 35.23 -18.40
CA LEU A 119 39.30 34.89 -17.46
C LEU A 119 39.04 33.39 -17.53
N ARG A 120 39.11 32.72 -16.38
CA ARG A 120 38.73 31.32 -16.25
C ARG A 120 37.33 31.27 -15.64
N SER A 121 36.35 30.79 -16.40
CA SER A 121 35.00 30.53 -15.90
C SER A 121 34.78 29.03 -15.79
N ARG A 122 34.18 28.61 -14.68
CA ARG A 122 33.77 27.21 -14.48
C ARG A 122 32.36 27.05 -15.03
N VAL A 123 32.20 26.15 -16.00
CA VAL A 123 30.91 25.89 -16.65
C VAL A 123 30.49 24.47 -16.32
N LYS A 124 29.21 24.30 -15.96
CA LYS A 124 28.58 23.00 -15.71
C LYS A 124 27.59 22.74 -16.85
N ARG A 125 27.72 21.61 -17.55
CA ARG A 125 26.81 21.17 -18.61
C ARG A 125 26.61 19.67 -18.59
N ASN A 126 25.63 19.19 -19.33
CA ASN A 126 25.42 17.77 -19.58
C ASN A 126 26.54 17.21 -20.48
N LEU A 127 26.92 15.94 -20.32
CA LEU A 127 27.90 15.29 -21.18
C LEU A 127 27.41 15.19 -22.62
N GLN A 128 26.12 14.96 -22.86
CA GLN A 128 25.57 14.92 -24.22
C GLN A 128 25.76 16.25 -24.94
N ASP A 129 25.38 17.37 -24.33
CA ASP A 129 25.55 18.71 -24.91
C ASP A 129 27.03 19.00 -25.23
N VAL A 130 27.92 18.55 -24.35
CA VAL A 130 29.37 18.74 -24.50
C VAL A 130 29.93 17.88 -25.64
N ILE A 131 29.44 16.65 -25.78
CA ILE A 131 29.78 15.77 -26.91
C ILE A 131 29.29 16.40 -28.21
N ASP A 132 28.05 16.86 -28.27
CA ASP A 132 27.45 17.49 -29.45
C ASP A 132 28.23 18.75 -29.84
N GLU A 133 28.65 19.59 -28.88
CA GLU A 133 29.50 20.75 -29.15
C GLU A 133 30.89 20.36 -29.65
N CYS A 134 31.50 19.31 -29.09
CA CYS A 134 32.82 18.84 -29.55
C CYS A 134 32.78 18.23 -30.95
N PHE A 135 31.69 17.56 -31.32
CA PHE A 135 31.50 17.05 -32.69
C PHE A 135 31.33 18.18 -33.72
N ASN A 136 30.75 19.30 -33.30
CA ASN A 136 30.47 20.44 -34.17
C ASN A 136 31.58 21.49 -34.21
N ALA A 137 32.58 21.41 -33.33
CA ALA A 137 33.68 22.38 -33.25
C ALA A 137 34.97 21.84 -33.89
N GLU A 138 35.65 22.66 -34.70
CA GLU A 138 36.93 22.30 -35.35
C GLU A 138 38.14 22.31 -34.38
N GLU A 139 37.98 22.85 -33.17
CA GLU A 139 39.06 23.00 -32.19
C GLU A 139 39.18 21.81 -31.23
N LYS A 140 40.42 21.48 -30.83
CA LYS A 140 40.70 20.40 -29.86
C LYS A 140 40.49 20.87 -28.42
N PHE A 141 39.45 20.36 -27.76
CA PHE A 141 39.19 20.60 -26.34
C PHE A 141 39.83 19.52 -25.46
N SER A 142 40.53 19.93 -24.40
CA SER A 142 40.92 19.01 -23.30
C SER A 142 39.93 19.16 -22.15
N MET A 143 39.16 18.12 -21.85
CA MET A 143 38.18 18.13 -20.76
C MET A 143 38.52 17.13 -19.67
N ARG A 144 38.21 17.50 -18.43
CA ARG A 144 38.31 16.63 -17.27
C ARG A 144 36.91 16.27 -16.80
N LEU A 145 36.56 14.99 -16.89
CA LEU A 145 35.29 14.47 -16.40
C LEU A 145 35.37 14.29 -14.87
N GLN A 146 34.38 14.80 -14.15
CA GLN A 146 34.22 14.49 -12.73
C GLN A 146 32.75 14.21 -12.46
N THR A 147 32.42 12.93 -12.25
CA THR A 147 31.07 12.50 -11.88
C THR A 147 30.85 12.74 -10.39
N ARG A 148 29.77 13.43 -10.03
CA ARG A 148 29.40 13.70 -8.62
C ARG A 148 27.95 13.38 -8.29
N LYS A 149 27.20 12.80 -9.23
CA LYS A 149 25.78 12.54 -9.07
C LYS A 149 25.60 11.28 -8.23
N ALA A 150 24.65 11.32 -7.29
CA ALA A 150 24.22 10.12 -6.60
C ALA A 150 23.67 9.14 -7.65
N ASP A 151 24.19 7.92 -7.65
CA ASP A 151 23.75 6.88 -8.55
C ASP A 151 22.24 6.67 -8.38
N GLN A 152 21.48 6.95 -9.43
CA GLN A 152 20.01 6.85 -9.43
C GLN A 152 19.56 5.42 -9.12
N ARG A 153 20.41 4.42 -9.37
CA ARG A 153 20.15 3.01 -9.06
C ARG A 153 20.16 2.75 -7.57
N VAL A 154 21.03 3.42 -6.82
CA VAL A 154 21.03 3.32 -5.36
C VAL A 154 19.74 3.91 -4.78
N ILE A 155 19.21 4.96 -5.40
CA ILE A 155 17.93 5.55 -5.02
C ILE A 155 16.79 4.58 -5.36
N LEU A 156 16.83 3.95 -6.53
CA LEU A 156 15.87 2.95 -6.99
C LEU A 156 15.84 1.71 -6.09
N LEU A 157 17.00 1.13 -5.79
CA LEU A 157 17.10 -0.02 -4.88
C LEU A 157 16.54 0.30 -3.49
N LYS A 158 16.84 1.48 -2.95
CA LYS A 158 16.26 1.94 -1.67
C LYS A 158 14.74 2.13 -1.76
N ALA A 159 14.24 2.65 -2.89
CA ALA A 159 12.81 2.80 -3.11
C ALA A 159 12.12 1.43 -3.17
N MET A 160 12.69 0.45 -3.89
CA MET A 160 12.19 -0.92 -3.95
C MET A 160 12.22 -1.61 -2.59
N GLU A 161 13.29 -1.45 -1.81
CA GLU A 161 13.37 -2.01 -0.45
C GLU A 161 12.27 -1.43 0.47
N THR A 162 12.05 -0.11 0.38
CA THR A 162 10.99 0.56 1.13
C THR A 162 9.60 0.10 0.68
N MET A 163 9.42 -0.08 -0.62
CA MET A 163 8.19 -0.57 -1.22
C MET A 163 7.89 -2.02 -0.83
N GLY A 164 8.90 -2.89 -0.76
CA GLY A 164 8.77 -4.25 -0.25
C GLY A 164 8.26 -4.28 1.20
N LYS A 165 8.72 -3.36 2.05
CA LYS A 165 8.22 -3.19 3.43
C LYS A 165 6.73 -2.78 3.45
N TYR A 166 6.32 -1.88 2.56
CA TYR A 166 4.91 -1.49 2.44
C TYR A 166 4.04 -2.63 1.89
N LEU A 167 4.50 -3.36 0.88
CA LEU A 167 3.80 -4.54 0.36
C LEU A 167 3.61 -5.61 1.43
N GLN A 168 4.65 -5.86 2.23
CA GLN A 168 4.55 -6.79 3.36
C GLN A 168 3.48 -6.33 4.36
N LEU A 169 3.47 -5.04 4.71
CA LEU A 169 2.47 -4.47 5.61
C LEU A 169 1.04 -4.59 5.04
N LEU A 170 0.89 -4.45 3.73
CA LEU A 170 -0.39 -4.65 3.04
C LEU A 170 -0.84 -6.11 3.04
N ILE A 171 0.09 -7.05 2.85
CA ILE A 171 -0.18 -8.49 2.96
C ILE A 171 -0.61 -8.84 4.39
N ASP A 172 0.10 -8.32 5.39
CA ASP A 172 -0.21 -8.56 6.79
C ASP A 172 -1.55 -7.93 7.19
N ALA A 173 -1.87 -6.73 6.70
CA ALA A 173 -3.17 -6.10 6.88
C ALA A 173 -4.30 -6.90 6.21
N ARG A 174 -4.09 -7.39 4.98
CA ARG A 174 -5.04 -8.28 4.29
C ARG A 174 -5.25 -9.57 5.07
N LYS A 175 -4.18 -10.19 5.58
CA LYS A 175 -4.25 -11.40 6.40
C LYS A 175 -5.07 -11.16 7.66
N ALA A 176 -4.82 -10.05 8.37
CA ALA A 176 -5.56 -9.68 9.56
C ALA A 176 -7.06 -9.48 9.26
N LEU A 177 -7.38 -8.76 8.17
CA LEU A 177 -8.76 -8.57 7.71
C LEU A 177 -9.42 -9.89 7.29
N SER A 178 -8.71 -10.76 6.57
CA SER A 178 -9.25 -12.08 6.17
C SER A 178 -9.39 -13.04 7.36
N SER A 179 -8.53 -12.93 8.38
CA SER A 179 -8.61 -13.77 9.58
C SER A 179 -9.74 -13.36 10.53
N GLU A 180 -10.21 -12.11 10.46
CA GLU A 180 -11.32 -11.62 11.27
C GLU A 180 -12.68 -11.68 10.56
N SER A 181 -12.77 -11.84 9.23
CA SER A 181 -14.00 -11.48 8.50
C SER A 181 -14.75 -12.58 7.74
N ALA A 182 -14.38 -13.87 7.74
CA ALA A 182 -15.11 -14.83 6.89
C ALA A 182 -15.45 -16.21 7.49
N ASP A 183 -14.52 -16.92 8.13
CA ASP A 183 -14.75 -18.37 8.27
C ASP A 183 -15.25 -18.87 9.63
N ASN A 184 -15.19 -18.09 10.71
CA ASN A 184 -15.55 -18.64 12.03
C ASN A 184 -16.91 -18.16 12.60
N GLU A 185 -17.30 -16.90 12.45
CA GLU A 185 -18.56 -16.42 13.05
C GLU A 185 -19.78 -16.78 12.20
N TYR A 186 -19.67 -16.68 10.86
CA TYR A 186 -20.76 -17.08 9.95
C TYR A 186 -20.96 -18.59 9.91
N MET A 187 -19.89 -19.40 9.88
CA MET A 187 -20.01 -20.86 9.91
C MET A 187 -20.54 -21.39 11.25
N SER A 188 -20.16 -20.75 12.37
CA SER A 188 -20.73 -21.08 13.69
C SER A 188 -22.23 -20.77 13.73
N ASN A 189 -22.65 -19.61 13.22
CA ASN A 189 -24.07 -19.22 13.19
C ASN A 189 -24.91 -20.08 12.23
N ILE A 190 -24.33 -20.52 11.11
CA ILE A 190 -25.00 -21.45 10.18
C ILE A 190 -25.17 -22.83 10.84
N GLY A 191 -24.16 -23.33 11.56
CA GLY A 191 -24.26 -24.59 12.29
C GLY A 191 -25.37 -24.57 13.35
N GLU A 192 -25.46 -23.48 14.13
CA GLU A 192 -26.54 -23.29 15.12
C GLU A 192 -27.91 -23.18 14.46
N LEU A 193 -28.03 -22.43 13.35
CA LEU A 193 -29.26 -22.31 12.59
C LEU A 193 -29.74 -23.67 12.06
N LEU A 194 -28.83 -24.47 11.48
CA LEU A 194 -29.14 -25.80 10.96
C LEU A 194 -29.58 -26.74 12.09
N GLN A 195 -28.96 -26.68 13.27
CA GLN A 195 -29.40 -27.46 14.44
C GLN A 195 -30.80 -27.05 14.93
N ILE A 196 -31.12 -25.75 14.94
CA ILE A 196 -32.45 -25.26 15.32
C ILE A 196 -33.50 -25.75 14.32
N ILE A 197 -33.21 -25.64 13.02
CA ILE A 197 -34.09 -26.12 11.95
C ILE A 197 -34.27 -27.64 12.06
N GLN A 198 -33.20 -28.39 12.30
CA GLN A 198 -33.24 -29.84 12.48
C GLN A 198 -34.12 -30.25 13.66
N THR A 199 -33.98 -29.55 14.78
CA THR A 199 -34.77 -29.80 15.99
C THR A 199 -36.24 -29.47 15.77
N ALA A 200 -36.54 -28.35 15.10
CA ALA A 200 -37.90 -27.91 14.82
C ALA A 200 -38.64 -28.80 13.81
N LEU A 201 -37.92 -29.34 12.82
CA LEU A 201 -38.46 -30.20 11.77
C LEU A 201 -38.40 -31.70 12.10
N ARG A 202 -37.87 -32.09 13.26
CA ARG A 202 -37.84 -33.48 13.73
C ARG A 202 -39.20 -34.23 13.65
N PRO A 203 -40.36 -33.61 13.95
CA PRO A 203 -41.65 -34.30 13.80
C PRO A 203 -42.17 -34.35 12.35
N TYR A 204 -41.50 -33.70 11.39
CA TYR A 204 -41.92 -33.59 9.98
C TYR A 204 -40.81 -34.07 9.01
N PRO A 205 -40.60 -35.39 8.88
CA PRO A 205 -39.49 -35.94 8.08
C PRO A 205 -39.57 -35.62 6.59
N GLU A 206 -40.78 -35.44 6.05
CA GLU A 206 -40.98 -35.05 4.64
C GLU A 206 -40.50 -33.61 4.37
N ALA A 207 -40.73 -32.69 5.31
CA ALA A 207 -40.25 -31.32 5.20
C ALA A 207 -38.71 -31.23 5.34
N MET A 208 -38.12 -32.10 6.15
CA MET A 208 -36.66 -32.22 6.27
C MET A 208 -36.03 -32.67 4.94
N LYS A 209 -36.60 -33.69 4.29
CA LYS A 209 -36.10 -34.17 2.99
C LYS A 209 -36.18 -33.09 1.92
N ALA A 210 -37.32 -32.40 1.82
CA ALA A 210 -37.48 -31.30 0.86
C ALA A 210 -36.48 -30.15 1.10
N LEU A 211 -36.14 -29.87 2.36
CA LEU A 211 -35.12 -28.87 2.69
C LEU A 211 -33.72 -29.30 2.23
N ILE A 212 -33.34 -30.56 2.47
CA ILE A 212 -32.04 -31.11 2.07
C ILE A 212 -31.91 -31.09 0.54
N GLU A 213 -32.93 -31.57 -0.17
CA GLU A 213 -32.97 -31.57 -1.65
C GLU A 213 -32.85 -30.14 -2.22
N ALA A 214 -33.49 -29.16 -1.59
CA ALA A 214 -33.39 -27.76 -2.01
C ALA A 214 -32.00 -27.15 -1.74
N ILE A 215 -31.30 -27.58 -0.69
CA ILE A 215 -29.93 -27.14 -0.40
C ILE A 215 -28.96 -27.77 -1.42
N GLU A 216 -29.09 -29.06 -1.70
CA GLU A 216 -28.26 -29.78 -2.67
C GLU A 216 -28.41 -29.19 -4.08
N ALA A 217 -29.63 -28.96 -4.54
CA ALA A 217 -29.90 -28.35 -5.85
C ALA A 217 -29.28 -26.95 -6.03
N ASN A 218 -29.26 -26.13 -4.98
CA ASN A 218 -28.62 -24.81 -5.02
C ASN A 218 -27.08 -24.88 -4.94
N THR A 219 -26.53 -25.97 -4.38
CA THR A 219 -25.08 -26.15 -4.27
C THR A 219 -24.48 -26.58 -5.62
N GLU A 220 -25.18 -27.44 -6.36
CA GLU A 220 -24.76 -27.88 -7.71
C GLU A 220 -24.79 -26.75 -8.76
N GLU A 221 -25.68 -25.76 -8.63
CA GLU A 221 -25.71 -24.60 -9.54
C GLU A 221 -24.52 -23.63 -9.35
N GLN A 222 -23.85 -23.63 -8.19
CA GLN A 222 -22.72 -22.73 -7.92
C GLN A 222 -21.35 -23.32 -8.33
N ASP A 223 -21.19 -24.65 -8.30
CA ASP A 223 -19.93 -25.33 -8.65
C ASP A 223 -19.62 -25.37 -10.17
N GLY A 224 -20.49 -24.76 -11.00
CA GLY A 224 -20.23 -24.57 -12.43
C GLY A 224 -19.16 -23.53 -12.78
N SER A 225 -18.58 -22.81 -11.80
CA SER A 225 -17.60 -21.73 -12.10
C SER A 225 -16.40 -21.54 -11.16
N SER A 226 -16.15 -22.38 -10.15
CA SER A 226 -14.90 -22.30 -9.37
C SER A 226 -14.54 -23.60 -8.67
N GLU A 227 -13.23 -23.83 -8.49
CA GLU A 227 -12.61 -25.03 -7.91
C GLU A 227 -13.25 -25.58 -6.62
N PRO A 228 -13.22 -26.91 -6.40
CA PRO A 228 -13.99 -27.55 -5.34
C PRO A 228 -13.46 -27.22 -3.94
N VAL A 229 -14.30 -26.59 -3.13
CA VAL A 229 -14.12 -26.52 -1.67
C VAL A 229 -14.47 -27.89 -1.09
N ARG A 230 -13.48 -28.55 -0.48
CA ARG A 230 -13.67 -29.84 0.22
C ARG A 230 -14.50 -29.65 1.50
N THR A 231 -15.82 -29.65 1.40
CA THR A 231 -16.75 -29.71 2.55
C THR A 231 -17.40 -31.10 2.74
N ALA A 232 -17.21 -32.03 1.81
CA ALA A 232 -17.84 -33.36 1.84
C ALA A 232 -17.42 -34.26 3.03
N GLY A 233 -16.35 -33.93 3.77
CA GLY A 233 -15.84 -34.79 4.85
C GLY A 233 -16.61 -34.73 6.18
N ALA A 234 -17.55 -33.79 6.36
CA ALA A 234 -18.19 -33.57 7.66
C ALA A 234 -19.59 -34.19 7.81
N ILE A 235 -20.23 -34.63 6.72
CA ILE A 235 -21.64 -35.05 6.73
C ILE A 235 -21.79 -36.58 6.74
N GLU A 236 -20.86 -37.35 6.18
CA GLU A 236 -20.96 -38.83 6.13
C GLU A 236 -20.77 -39.53 7.49
N GLY A 237 -20.17 -38.87 8.50
CA GLY A 237 -19.85 -39.51 9.78
C GLY A 237 -21.00 -39.67 10.79
N VAL A 238 -22.20 -39.16 10.52
CA VAL A 238 -23.29 -39.10 11.52
C VAL A 238 -24.48 -40.01 11.18
N LEU A 239 -24.53 -40.58 9.97
CA LEU A 239 -25.64 -41.46 9.56
C LEU A 239 -25.41 -42.96 9.81
N GLU A 240 -24.24 -43.37 10.32
CA GLU A 240 -23.97 -44.79 10.62
C GLU A 240 -24.36 -45.23 12.05
N ASP A 241 -24.74 -44.31 12.95
CA ASP A 241 -25.03 -44.61 14.36
C ASP A 241 -26.47 -44.26 14.81
N SER A 242 -27.48 -44.40 13.93
CA SER A 242 -28.91 -44.19 14.30
C SER A 242 -29.85 -45.24 13.71
#